data_AF-A0A838GC09-F1
#
_entry.id   AF-A0A838GC09-F1
#
_cell.length_a   1.000
_cell.length_b   1.000
_cell.length_c   1.000
_cell.angle_alpha   90.00
_cell.angle_beta   90.00
_cell.angle_gamma   90.00
#
_symmetry.space_group_name_H-M   'P 1'
#
loop_
_entity.id
_entity.type
_entity.pdbx_description
1 polymer ?
#
loop_
_entity_poly.entity_id
_entity_poly.type
_entity_poly.pdbx_seq_one_letter_code
_entity_poly.pdbx_strand_id
1 'polypeptide(L)'
;MAVVTYACRAGGYWLMGRVTMSPRVEIGLTYLPGAVLVSLVAPAMAEEGIPGVCAVAVTAIAMRKTNNLLIAMLTGIGTVWLARQII
;
A
#
# COMPACT_ATOMS: atom_id res chain seq x y z
N MET A 1 -0.77 9.15 20.37
CA MET A 1 -1.00 8.80 18.95
C MET A 1 -2.22 9.51 18.36
N ALA A 2 -3.43 9.32 18.89
CA ALA A 2 -4.66 9.89 18.30
C ALA A 2 -4.60 11.40 17.99
N VAL A 3 -4.16 12.23 18.96
CA VAL A 3 -4.03 13.69 18.77
C VAL A 3 -3.03 14.03 17.65
N VAL A 4 -1.90 13.33 17.60
CA VAL A 4 -0.85 13.55 16.58
C VAL A 4 -1.35 13.13 15.20
N THR A 5 -2.02 11.98 15.10
CA THR A 5 -2.63 11.53 13.83
C THR A 5 -3.68 12.50 13.33
N TYR A 6 -4.52 13.01 14.23
CA TYR A 6 -5.52 14.02 13.88
C TYR A 6 -4.86 15.33 13.44
N ALA A 7 -3.85 15.80 14.17
CA ALA A 7 -3.09 17.00 13.81
C ALA A 7 -2.41 16.88 12.44
N CYS A 8 -1.82 15.72 12.10
CA CYS A 8 -1.25 15.49 10.76
C CYS A 8 -2.31 15.54 9.65
N ARG A 9 -3.49 14.93 9.88
CA ARG A 9 -4.59 14.96 8.90
C ARG A 9 -5.13 16.39 8.73
N ALA A 10 -5.49 17.05 9.83
CA ALA A 10 -6.02 18.41 9.82
C ALA A 10 -5.00 19.42 9.26
N GLY A 11 -3.73 19.29 9.64
CA GLY A 11 -2.63 20.11 9.13
C GLY A 11 -2.42 19.94 7.63
N GLY A 12 -2.51 18.71 7.10
CA GLY A 12 -2.43 18.45 5.67
C GLY A 12 -3.55 19.15 4.88
N TYR A 13 -4.80 19.07 5.36
CA TYR A 13 -5.93 19.78 4.75
C TYR A 13 -5.75 21.30 4.81
N TRP A 14 -5.33 21.83 5.96
CA TRP A 14 -5.09 23.26 6.13
C TRP A 14 -3.97 23.78 5.21
N LEU A 15 -2.88 23.01 5.08
CA LEU A 15 -1.75 23.35 4.22
C LEU A 15 -2.15 23.31 2.74
N MET A 16 -2.89 22.29 2.31
CA MET A 16 -3.35 22.18 0.92
C MET A 16 -4.29 23.32 0.51
N GLY A 17 -5.03 23.92 1.46
CA GLY A 17 -5.82 25.12 1.19
C GLY A 17 -4.98 26.39 0.96
N ARG A 18 -3.69 26.38 1.29
CA ARG A 18 -2.75 27.52 1.15
C ARG A 18 -1.74 27.34 0.02
N VAL A 19 -1.53 26.11 -0.47
CA VAL A 19 -0.56 25.79 -1.52
C VAL A 19 -1.17 26.06 -2.89
N THR A 20 -0.49 26.87 -3.70
CA THR A 20 -0.83 27.03 -5.12
C THR A 20 -0.46 25.76 -5.88
N MET A 21 -1.44 25.10 -6.49
CA MET A 21 -1.22 23.89 -7.29
C MET A 21 -0.47 24.25 -8.58
N SER A 22 0.85 24.10 -8.55
CA SER A 22 1.67 24.15 -9.76
C SER A 22 1.58 22.80 -10.50
N PRO A 23 1.82 22.77 -11.83
CA PRO A 23 1.78 21.51 -12.59
C PRO A 23 2.68 20.41 -12.01
N ARG A 24 3.81 20.78 -11.40
CA ARG A 24 4.74 19.82 -10.75
C ARG A 24 4.14 19.17 -9.51
N VAL A 25 3.42 19.94 -8.69
CA VAL A 25 2.81 19.45 -7.45
C VAL A 25 1.65 18.51 -7.78
N GLU A 26 0.82 18.87 -8.76
CA GLU A 26 -0.31 18.04 -9.21
C GLU A 26 0.15 16.67 -9.71
N ILE A 27 1.21 16.65 -10.55
CA ILE A 27 1.81 15.41 -11.04
C ILE A 27 2.32 14.57 -9.87
N GLY A 28 3.05 15.17 -8.93
CA GLY A 28 3.55 14.46 -7.74
C GLY A 28 2.43 13.87 -6.90
N LEU A 29 1.34 14.61 -6.68
CA LEU A 29 0.17 14.17 -5.92
C LEU A 29 -0.56 13.01 -6.60
N THR A 30 -0.60 12.99 -7.94
CA THR A 30 -1.23 11.92 -8.72
C THR A 30 -0.50 10.59 -8.54
N TYR A 31 0.83 10.60 -8.38
CA TYR A 31 1.63 9.39 -8.15
C TYR A 31 1.74 8.97 -6.68
N LEU A 32 1.42 9.87 -5.74
CA LEU A 32 1.59 9.66 -4.30
C LEU A 32 0.88 8.39 -3.78
N PRO A 33 -0.39 8.08 -4.16
CA PRO A 33 -1.05 6.88 -3.66
C PRO A 33 -0.31 5.59 -4.02
N GLY A 34 0.14 5.47 -5.27
CA GLY A 34 0.91 4.32 -5.72
C GLY A 34 2.27 4.23 -5.03
N ALA A 35 2.97 5.37 -4.88
CA ALA A 35 4.26 5.42 -4.21
C ALA A 35 4.19 4.99 -2.75
N VAL A 36 3.17 5.44 -2.01
CA VAL A 36 2.96 5.08 -0.59
C VAL A 36 2.61 3.59 -0.45
N LEU A 37 1.82 3.02 -1.37
CA LEU A 37 1.55 1.58 -1.36
C LEU A 37 2.84 0.77 -1.60
N VAL A 38 3.65 1.17 -2.57
CA VAL A 38 4.93 0.50 -2.86
C VAL A 38 5.91 0.65 -1.70
N SER A 39 5.98 1.82 -1.05
CA SER A 39 6.86 2.04 0.10
C SER A 39 6.45 1.23 1.34
N LEU A 40 5.18 0.82 1.45
CA LEU A 40 4.71 -0.08 2.48
C LEU A 40 4.99 -1.55 2.12
N VAL A 41 4.71 -1.93 0.87
CA VAL A 41 4.79 -3.32 0.42
C VAL A 41 6.24 -3.77 0.23
N ALA A 42 7.10 -2.92 -0.34
CA ALA A 42 8.49 -3.26 -0.61
C ALA A 42 9.30 -3.70 0.65
N PRO A 43 9.29 -2.95 1.77
CA PRO A 43 9.98 -3.40 2.98
C PRO A 43 9.31 -4.64 3.59
N ALA A 44 7.98 -4.75 3.56
CA ALA A 44 7.29 -5.95 4.04
C ALA A 44 7.68 -7.20 3.25
N MET A 45 7.85 -7.08 1.93
CA MET A 45 8.40 -8.15 1.09
C MET A 45 9.84 -8.49 1.45
N ALA A 46 10.66 -7.48 1.75
CA ALA A 46 12.06 -7.68 2.13
C ALA A 46 12.21 -8.37 3.50
N GLU A 47 11.35 -8.04 4.47
CA GLU A 47 11.32 -8.66 5.79
C GLU A 47 10.86 -10.11 5.75
N GLU A 48 9.88 -10.44 4.90
CA GLU A 48 9.39 -11.82 4.76
C GLU A 48 10.23 -12.69 3.81
N GLY A 49 11.00 -12.10 2.90
CA GLY A 49 11.81 -12.82 1.92
C GLY A 49 10.96 -13.48 0.82
N ILE A 50 11.29 -14.73 0.47
CA ILE A 50 10.60 -15.49 -0.59
C ILE A 50 9.08 -15.58 -0.36
N PRO A 51 8.57 -15.90 0.85
CA PRO A 51 7.15 -15.84 1.18
C PRO A 51 6.46 -14.53 0.79
N GLY A 52 7.09 -13.38 1.11
CA GLY A 52 6.55 -12.06 0.83
C GLY A 52 6.42 -11.79 -0.67
N VAL A 53 7.45 -12.17 -1.45
CA VAL A 53 7.43 -12.03 -2.91
C VAL A 53 6.32 -12.88 -3.53
N CYS A 54 6.19 -14.13 -3.09
CA CYS A 54 5.13 -15.02 -3.55
C CYS A 54 3.73 -14.48 -3.22
N ALA A 55 3.53 -13.98 -2.00
CA ALA A 55 2.25 -13.43 -1.58
C ALA A 55 1.82 -12.21 -2.41
N VAL A 56 2.74 -11.30 -2.70
CA VAL A 56 2.47 -10.14 -3.55
C VAL A 56 2.13 -10.56 -4.98
N ALA A 57 2.87 -11.51 -5.54
CA ALA A 57 2.60 -12.03 -6.88
C ALA A 57 1.21 -12.68 -6.97
N VAL A 58 0.87 -13.56 -6.02
CA VAL A 58 -0.44 -14.23 -5.98
C VAL A 58 -1.57 -13.22 -5.79
N THR A 59 -1.41 -12.25 -4.88
CA THR A 59 -2.38 -11.18 -4.64
C THR A 59 -2.62 -10.35 -5.91
N ALA A 60 -1.55 -9.99 -6.63
CA ALA A 60 -1.65 -9.24 -7.87
C ALA A 60 -2.39 -10.02 -8.97
N ILE A 61 -2.11 -11.33 -9.11
CA ILE A 61 -2.79 -12.20 -10.07
C ILE A 61 -4.28 -12.36 -9.72
N ALA A 62 -4.59 -12.61 -8.45
CA ALA A 62 -5.97 -12.75 -7.96
C ALA A 62 -6.77 -11.47 -8.17
N MET A 63 -6.20 -10.31 -7.84
CA MET A 63 -6.84 -9.01 -8.06
C MET A 63 -7.10 -8.77 -9.55
N ARG A 64 -6.13 -9.09 -10.43
CA ARG A 64 -6.27 -8.87 -11.88
C ARG A 64 -7.32 -9.79 -12.52
N LYS A 65 -7.47 -11.02 -12.02
CA LYS A 65 -8.42 -12.00 -12.56
C LYS A 65 -9.83 -11.81 -12.03
N THR A 66 -9.97 -11.53 -10.74
CA THR A 66 -11.28 -11.56 -10.06
C THR A 66 -11.85 -10.16 -9.84
N ASN A 67 -11.01 -9.11 -9.91
CA ASN A 67 -11.37 -7.71 -9.60
C ASN A 67 -12.08 -7.54 -8.24
N ASN A 68 -11.96 -8.53 -7.35
CA ASN A 68 -12.62 -8.57 -6.05
C ASN A 68 -11.54 -8.47 -4.97
N LEU A 69 -11.61 -7.38 -4.21
CA LEU A 69 -10.66 -7.08 -3.15
C LEU A 69 -10.61 -8.18 -2.09
N LEU A 70 -11.77 -8.75 -1.72
CA LEU A 70 -11.84 -9.78 -0.68
C LEU A 70 -11.05 -11.03 -1.09
N ILE A 71 -11.19 -11.45 -2.35
CA ILE A 71 -10.50 -12.63 -2.86
C ILE A 71 -8.99 -12.37 -2.92
N ALA A 72 -8.58 -11.19 -3.39
CA ALA A 72 -7.16 -10.82 -3.41
C ALA A 72 -6.54 -10.84 -2.01
N MET A 73 -7.23 -10.26 -1.02
CA MET A 73 -6.79 -10.27 0.38
C MET A 73 -6.66 -11.70 0.94
N LEU A 74 -7.69 -12.53 0.74
CA LEU A 74 -7.69 -13.92 1.21
C LEU A 74 -6.56 -14.73 0.57
N THR A 75 -6.32 -14.55 -0.73
CA THR A 75 -5.23 -15.24 -1.42
C THR A 75 -3.86 -14.80 -0.93
N GLY A 76 -3.67 -13.50 -0.66
CA GLY A 76 -2.41 -12.98 -0.14
C GLY A 76 -2.10 -13.50 1.26
N ILE A 77 -3.06 -13.37 2.18
CA ILE A 77 -2.94 -13.87 3.56
C ILE A 77 -2.72 -15.39 3.56
N GLY A 78 -3.50 -16.12 2.76
CA GLY A 78 -3.37 -17.57 2.65
C GLY A 78 -2.00 -18.00 2.10
N THR A 79 -1.44 -17.25 1.16
CA THR A 79 -0.09 -17.54 0.62
C THR A 79 0.99 -17.35 1.67
N VAL A 80 0.96 -16.24 2.43
CA VAL A 80 1.91 -16.03 3.54
C VAL A 80 1.77 -17.12 4.60
N TRP A 81 0.53 -17.43 4.99
CA TRP A 81 0.26 -18.45 6.01
C TRP A 81 0.78 -19.82 5.60
N LEU A 82 0.52 -20.25 4.36
CA LEU A 82 1.03 -21.51 3.83
C LEU A 82 2.55 -21.50 3.70
N ALA A 83 3.14 -20.40 3.22
CA ALA A 83 4.59 -20.30 3.06
C ALA A 83 5.33 -20.41 4.40
N ARG A 84 4.78 -19.83 5.48
CA ARG A 84 5.30 -19.95 6.85
C ARG A 84 5.16 -21.35 7.47
N GLN A 85 4.30 -22.20 6.93
CA GLN A 85 4.17 -23.59 7.40
C GLN A 85 5.21 -24.51 6.75
N ILE A 86 5.76 -24.10 5.60
CA ILE A 86 6.67 -24.90 4.79
C ILE A 86 8.14 -24.53 5.06
N ILE A 87 8.42 -23.27 5.40
CA ILE A 87 9.74 -22.69 5.67
C ILE A 87 9.85 -22.38 7.17
#